data_AF-A0A6P0XI49-F1
#
_entry.id   AF-A0A6P0XI49-F1
#
_cell.length_a   1.000
_cell.length_b   1.000
_cell.length_c   1.000
_cell.angle_alpha   90.00
_cell.angle_beta   90.00
_cell.angle_gamma   90.00
#
_symmetry.space_group_name_H-M   'P 1'
#
loop_
_entity.id
_entity.type
_entity.pdbx_description
1 polymer ?
#
loop_
_entity_poly.entity_id
_entity_poly.type
_entity_poly.pdbx_seq_one_letter_code
_entity_poly.pdbx_strand_id
1 'polypeptide(L)'
;MVEYTVPQQIFCLSYLSNINSLYTRETGSQEKIQEVTTEYIEAVLSDSEVQQLIGEWEVVWGPVVYQYDGETLDSKVSDNTMYIVKSKDNAESDHYVIAIAGTNPISWYGWIIEDLWVHETKPWNNGQPWKVNVDDPSPIRVSAGTSRGLQILCEDMQSDNKLLLDYLKYLTSSASKPISITVTGHSLGGTLSAPLALSLMDRRSEWDSQSNVPLSVLPLAGLTPGNAEFALYYDNNLGEVTDRVWNELDFFPHIWQQHQPDLLEQTRTLYEPYIQPTGLINLLVDFCKYLSKDWNYQQICQNQDGFNIGYNKEAENALIDPSIDAFSKLLAKLIVNALDLPKLLIDTVAEIISSLIKDLIQNIKSGKTISGQKINEIDIEPYIEKIIAKIQLEKSDLNTNELKNNLSGILSWSNVLDFVKYMSQVFYQHISAYNEHFKVSEFLECIKRITDTKQK
;
A
#
# COMPACT_ATOMS: atom_id res chain seq x y z
N MET A 1 9.64 32.34 3.01
CA MET A 1 8.29 31.74 3.18
C MET A 1 8.37 30.37 2.57
N VAL A 2 7.83 29.36 3.23
CA VAL A 2 7.76 27.98 2.71
C VAL A 2 6.90 27.98 1.45
N GLU A 3 7.39 27.33 0.38
CA GLU A 3 6.71 27.36 -0.92
C GLU A 3 5.48 26.46 -0.98
N TYR A 4 5.55 25.28 -0.36
CA TYR A 4 4.46 24.33 -0.37
C TYR A 4 3.45 24.61 0.75
N THR A 5 2.18 24.35 0.44
CA THR A 5 1.06 24.38 1.40
C THR A 5 1.21 23.28 2.45
N VAL A 6 0.53 23.40 3.59
CA VAL A 6 0.58 22.41 4.68
C VAL A 6 0.24 20.98 4.20
N PRO A 7 -0.82 20.74 3.39
CA PRO A 7 -1.08 19.40 2.85
C PRO A 7 0.06 18.86 1.98
N GLN A 8 0.69 19.70 1.17
CA GLN A 8 1.86 19.31 0.37
C GLN A 8 3.07 18.97 1.25
N GLN A 9 3.32 19.74 2.32
CA GLN A 9 4.37 19.44 3.30
C GLN A 9 4.16 18.08 3.96
N ILE A 10 2.94 17.82 4.44
CA ILE A 10 2.57 16.56 5.11
C ILE A 10 2.63 15.39 4.11
N PHE A 11 2.22 15.60 2.86
CA PHE A 11 2.40 14.62 1.77
C PHE A 11 3.88 14.27 1.58
N CYS A 12 4.76 15.26 1.48
CA CYS A 12 6.20 15.06 1.36
C CYS A 12 6.78 14.25 2.53
N LEU A 13 6.37 14.56 3.77
CA LEU A 13 6.76 13.79 4.97
C LEU A 13 6.22 12.36 4.93
N SER A 14 4.95 12.17 4.54
CA SER A 14 4.39 10.84 4.31
C SER A 14 5.19 10.06 3.27
N TYR A 15 5.64 10.71 2.20
CA TYR A 15 6.42 10.09 1.14
C TYR A 15 7.82 9.65 1.62
N LEU A 16 8.45 10.44 2.51
CA LEU A 16 9.76 10.10 3.10
C LEU A 16 9.73 8.86 3.99
N SER A 17 8.59 8.51 4.60
CA SER A 17 8.45 7.24 5.32
C SER A 17 8.74 6.02 4.43
N ASN A 18 8.58 6.16 3.10
CA ASN A 18 8.86 5.13 2.10
C ASN A 18 10.23 5.28 1.41
N ILE A 19 11.13 6.14 1.89
CA ILE A 19 12.39 6.46 1.19
C ILE A 19 13.23 5.20 0.90
N ASN A 20 13.22 4.23 1.82
CA ASN A 20 13.93 2.98 1.61
C ASN A 20 13.34 2.17 0.46
N SER A 21 12.03 1.97 0.47
CA SER A 21 11.34 1.19 -0.56
C SER A 21 11.43 1.83 -1.95
N LEU A 22 11.41 3.17 -2.01
CA LEU A 22 11.33 3.90 -3.28
C LEU A 22 12.69 4.24 -3.89
N TYR A 23 13.71 4.55 -3.07
CA TYR A 23 14.99 5.09 -3.55
C TYR A 23 16.19 4.21 -3.21
N THR A 24 16.44 3.96 -1.93
CA THR A 24 17.69 3.27 -1.53
C THR A 24 17.63 1.78 -1.84
N ARG A 25 16.45 1.18 -1.68
CA ARG A 25 16.16 -0.25 -1.85
C ARG A 25 17.12 -1.14 -1.04
N GLU A 26 17.51 -0.65 0.14
CA GLU A 26 18.37 -1.42 1.04
C GLU A 26 17.63 -2.69 1.46
N THR A 27 18.36 -3.80 1.45
CA THR A 27 17.88 -5.11 1.89
C THR A 27 18.87 -5.71 2.87
N GLY A 28 18.40 -6.50 3.83
CA GLY A 28 19.27 -7.09 4.84
C GLY A 28 18.59 -7.13 6.19
N SER A 29 19.37 -6.97 7.27
CA SER A 29 18.84 -6.91 8.63
C SER A 29 18.03 -5.62 8.86
N GLN A 30 17.05 -5.70 9.76
CA GLN A 30 16.27 -4.54 10.22
C GLN A 30 17.16 -3.36 10.62
N GLU A 31 18.24 -3.62 11.36
CA GLU A 31 19.19 -2.59 11.80
C GLU A 31 19.82 -1.85 10.62
N LYS A 32 20.24 -2.58 9.57
CA LYS A 32 20.86 -1.99 8.39
C LYS A 32 19.86 -1.14 7.60
N ILE A 33 18.65 -1.65 7.43
CA ILE A 33 17.58 -0.93 6.73
C ILE A 33 17.22 0.35 7.51
N GLN A 34 17.13 0.27 8.85
CA GLN A 34 16.86 1.43 9.68
C GLN A 34 17.97 2.47 9.62
N GLU A 35 19.24 2.07 9.70
CA GLU A 35 20.39 2.97 9.58
C GLU A 35 20.34 3.76 8.26
N VAL A 36 20.15 3.08 7.14
CA VAL A 36 20.06 3.72 5.81
C VAL A 36 18.81 4.60 5.71
N THR A 37 17.68 4.15 6.26
CA THR A 37 16.44 4.95 6.27
C THR A 37 16.63 6.25 7.03
N THR A 38 17.23 6.21 8.22
CA THR A 38 17.54 7.38 9.04
C THR A 38 18.48 8.33 8.31
N GLU A 39 19.59 7.82 7.78
CA GLU A 39 20.59 8.63 7.06
C GLU A 39 19.97 9.43 5.91
N TYR A 40 19.08 8.81 5.15
CA TYR A 40 18.45 9.44 3.99
C TYR A 40 17.33 10.41 4.37
N ILE A 41 16.51 10.10 5.40
CA ILE A 41 15.51 11.05 5.91
C ILE A 41 16.22 12.30 6.43
N GLU A 42 17.27 12.15 7.24
CA GLU A 42 18.03 13.29 7.78
C GLU A 42 18.71 14.11 6.68
N ALA A 43 19.28 13.44 5.67
CA ALA A 43 19.91 14.12 4.54
C ALA A 43 18.89 14.93 3.73
N VAL A 44 17.68 14.41 3.52
CA VAL A 44 16.62 15.14 2.81
C VAL A 44 16.12 16.32 3.63
N LEU A 45 15.83 16.15 4.92
CA LEU A 45 15.34 17.23 5.78
C LEU A 45 16.36 18.34 6.04
N SER A 46 17.66 18.04 5.86
CA SER A 46 18.76 19.01 6.02
C SER A 46 19.12 19.75 4.72
N ASP A 47 18.57 19.36 3.56
CA ASP A 47 18.86 20.00 2.29
C ASP A 47 18.15 21.36 2.18
N SER A 48 18.88 22.40 1.80
CA SER A 48 18.37 23.77 1.78
C SER A 48 17.26 24.01 0.75
N GLU A 49 17.28 23.29 -0.37
CA GLU A 49 16.19 23.38 -1.37
C GLU A 49 14.94 22.71 -0.81
N VAL A 50 15.10 21.55 -0.17
CA VAL A 50 13.99 20.87 0.51
C VAL A 50 13.37 21.75 1.61
N GLN A 51 14.19 22.42 2.43
CA GLN A 51 13.69 23.33 3.47
C GLN A 51 12.94 24.54 2.89
N GLN A 52 13.33 25.04 1.71
CA GLN A 52 12.57 26.09 1.02
C GLN A 52 11.19 25.60 0.59
N LEU A 53 11.11 24.34 0.13
CA LEU A 53 9.86 23.72 -0.31
C LEU A 53 8.95 23.41 0.87
N ILE A 54 9.43 22.68 1.88
CA ILE A 54 8.57 22.10 2.92
C ILE A 54 8.72 22.71 4.32
N GLY A 55 9.66 23.62 4.52
CA GLY A 55 9.98 24.20 5.83
C GLY A 55 11.03 23.39 6.60
N GLU A 56 11.39 23.87 7.78
CA GLU A 56 12.37 23.19 8.64
C GLU A 56 11.68 22.15 9.54
N TRP A 57 12.07 20.89 9.38
CA TRP A 57 11.55 19.76 10.16
C TRP A 57 12.68 18.98 10.83
N GLU A 58 12.43 18.51 12.03
CA GLU A 58 13.37 17.68 12.80
C GLU A 58 12.70 16.36 13.17
N VAL A 59 13.40 15.25 12.97
CA VAL A 59 12.94 13.94 13.48
C VAL A 59 13.14 13.91 14.99
N VAL A 60 12.05 13.61 15.71
CA VAL A 60 12.01 13.64 17.18
C VAL A 60 11.66 12.29 17.81
N TRP A 61 11.23 11.32 16.99
CA TRP A 61 11.06 9.91 17.33
C TRP A 61 11.21 9.07 16.05
N GLY A 62 11.94 7.97 16.14
CA GLY A 62 12.26 7.13 14.97
C GLY A 62 13.35 7.77 14.08
N PRO A 63 13.42 7.39 12.78
CA PRO A 63 12.60 6.38 12.12
C PRO A 63 12.81 4.99 12.70
N VAL A 64 11.70 4.28 12.92
CA VAL A 64 11.72 2.88 13.34
C VAL A 64 11.26 2.03 12.17
N VAL A 65 12.11 1.08 11.77
CA VAL A 65 11.78 0.09 10.74
C VAL A 65 11.36 -1.19 11.44
N TYR A 66 10.19 -1.71 11.08
CA TYR A 66 9.79 -3.07 11.41
C TYR A 66 10.03 -3.97 10.20
N GLN A 67 10.65 -5.10 10.47
CA GLN A 67 10.86 -6.20 9.54
C GLN A 67 10.34 -7.47 10.22
N TYR A 68 9.46 -8.19 9.56
CA TYR A 68 8.95 -9.45 10.05
C TYR A 68 10.07 -10.49 10.02
N ASP A 69 10.42 -10.96 11.21
CA ASP A 69 11.32 -12.10 11.45
C ASP A 69 10.45 -13.26 11.96
N GLY A 70 10.23 -14.26 11.10
CA GLY A 70 9.45 -15.43 11.42
C GLY A 70 10.10 -16.69 10.87
N GLU A 71 9.97 -17.80 11.61
CA GLU A 71 10.71 -19.07 11.39
C GLU A 71 10.61 -19.68 9.97
N THR A 72 9.71 -19.19 9.11
CA THR A 72 9.46 -19.72 7.76
C THR A 72 9.64 -18.70 6.63
N LEU A 73 9.63 -17.39 6.91
CA LEU A 73 9.76 -16.32 5.91
C LEU A 73 10.45 -15.11 6.55
N ASP A 74 11.76 -14.99 6.35
CA ASP A 74 12.51 -13.78 6.69
C ASP A 74 12.18 -12.68 5.67
N SER A 75 11.55 -11.59 6.10
CA SER A 75 11.48 -10.39 5.27
C SER A 75 12.89 -9.81 5.13
N LYS A 76 13.29 -9.47 3.91
CA LYS A 76 14.58 -8.80 3.63
C LYS A 76 14.41 -7.31 3.36
N VAL A 77 13.22 -6.77 3.57
CA VAL A 77 12.83 -5.39 3.27
C VAL A 77 12.15 -4.76 4.49
N SER A 78 11.85 -3.46 4.42
CA SER A 78 11.01 -2.79 5.42
C SER A 78 9.55 -3.17 5.18
N ASP A 79 8.89 -3.71 6.21
CA ASP A 79 7.46 -4.02 6.19
C ASP A 79 6.63 -2.85 6.74
N ASN A 80 7.15 -2.15 7.76
CA ASN A 80 6.62 -0.86 8.16
C ASN A 80 7.76 0.09 8.52
N THR A 81 7.53 1.37 8.31
CA THR A 81 8.38 2.45 8.86
C THR A 81 7.49 3.48 9.53
N MET A 82 7.85 3.92 10.73
CA MET A 82 7.15 5.02 11.40
C MET A 82 8.16 5.98 11.99
N TYR A 83 7.87 7.28 11.89
CA TYR A 83 8.67 8.31 12.54
C TYR A 83 7.80 9.52 12.88
N ILE A 84 8.30 10.36 13.78
CA ILE A 84 7.66 11.62 14.16
C ILE A 84 8.61 12.76 13.83
N VAL A 85 8.12 13.77 13.12
CA VAL A 85 8.82 15.04 12.93
C VAL A 85 8.13 16.18 13.63
N LYS A 86 8.91 17.19 13.98
CA LYS A 86 8.48 18.46 14.56
C LYS A 86 8.84 19.61 13.61
N SER A 87 7.89 20.50 13.33
CA SER A 87 8.15 21.75 12.60
C SER A 87 8.92 22.74 13.48
N LYS A 88 9.92 23.41 12.90
CA LYS A 88 10.70 24.49 13.54
C LYS A 88 10.22 25.89 13.19
N ASP A 89 9.25 26.00 12.27
CA ASP A 89 8.90 27.28 11.65
C ASP A 89 7.93 28.13 12.49
N ASN A 90 7.40 27.60 13.59
CA ASN A 90 6.44 28.31 14.44
C ASN A 90 6.97 28.50 15.88
N ALA A 91 7.15 29.77 16.26
CA ALA A 91 7.62 30.13 17.59
C ALA A 91 6.57 29.95 18.69
N GLU A 92 5.28 29.98 18.36
CA GLU A 92 4.16 30.04 19.32
C GLU A 92 3.50 28.68 19.58
N SER A 93 3.66 27.71 18.68
CA SER A 93 3.10 26.36 18.81
C SER A 93 3.98 25.32 18.13
N ASP A 94 4.01 24.10 18.68
CA ASP A 94 4.73 22.99 18.06
C ASP A 94 3.77 22.10 17.25
N HIS A 95 4.08 21.88 15.97
CA HIS A 95 3.34 20.95 15.11
C HIS A 95 4.16 19.68 14.90
N TYR A 96 3.54 18.53 15.15
CA TYR A 96 4.15 17.22 14.97
C TYR A 96 3.42 16.43 13.89
N VAL A 97 4.16 15.67 13.09
CA VAL A 97 3.60 14.74 12.10
C VAL A 97 4.08 13.34 12.40
N ILE A 98 3.16 12.41 12.61
CA ILE A 98 3.41 10.96 12.68
C ILE A 98 3.23 10.42 11.27
N ALA A 99 4.32 10.05 10.61
CA ALA A 99 4.33 9.55 9.24
C ALA A 99 4.59 8.04 9.21
N ILE A 100 3.74 7.31 8.48
CA ILE A 100 3.71 5.85 8.43
C ILE A 100 3.84 5.36 6.99
N ALA A 101 4.75 4.41 6.78
CA ALA A 101 4.82 3.56 5.61
C ALA A 101 4.39 2.12 5.95
N GLY A 102 3.73 1.48 4.98
CA GLY A 102 3.63 0.03 4.92
C GLY A 102 4.67 -0.57 3.99
N THR A 103 4.55 -1.86 3.67
CA THR A 103 5.57 -2.62 2.95
C THR A 103 5.83 -2.04 1.54
N ASN A 104 6.99 -2.39 0.98
CA ASN A 104 7.43 -1.95 -0.33
C ASN A 104 6.34 -2.10 -1.43
N PRO A 105 5.93 -1.00 -2.10
CA PRO A 105 4.91 -1.02 -3.15
C PRO A 105 5.32 -1.80 -4.40
N ILE A 106 6.56 -2.28 -4.51
CA ILE A 106 7.02 -3.17 -5.60
C ILE A 106 6.63 -4.64 -5.33
N SER A 107 6.54 -5.06 -4.06
CA SER A 107 6.29 -6.47 -3.69
C SER A 107 4.79 -6.83 -3.60
N TRP A 108 3.89 -5.85 -3.72
CA TRP A 108 2.46 -5.85 -3.31
C TRP A 108 1.55 -6.90 -3.93
N TYR A 109 1.89 -7.43 -5.09
CA TYR A 109 1.07 -8.40 -5.82
C TYR A 109 0.76 -9.66 -5.00
N GLY A 110 1.63 -10.01 -4.04
CA GLY A 110 1.41 -11.12 -3.11
C GLY A 110 1.01 -10.69 -1.70
N TRP A 111 1.60 -9.61 -1.17
CA TRP A 111 1.49 -9.26 0.25
C TRP A 111 0.24 -8.44 0.59
N ILE A 112 -0.11 -7.36 -0.12
CA ILE A 112 -1.25 -6.50 0.32
C ILE A 112 -2.60 -7.24 0.32
N ILE A 113 -2.81 -8.10 -0.67
CA ILE A 113 -4.08 -8.82 -0.84
C ILE A 113 -4.25 -9.92 0.23
N GLU A 114 -3.17 -10.59 0.62
CA GLU A 114 -3.20 -11.67 1.62
C GLU A 114 -2.90 -11.18 3.04
N ASP A 115 -1.93 -10.28 3.24
CA ASP A 115 -1.42 -9.81 4.55
C ASP A 115 -2.25 -8.72 5.21
N LEU A 116 -3.17 -8.07 4.49
CA LEU A 116 -4.24 -7.36 5.20
C LEU A 116 -5.14 -8.33 5.99
N TRP A 117 -4.98 -9.65 5.79
CA TRP A 117 -5.72 -10.71 6.47
C TRP A 117 -7.22 -10.39 6.56
N VAL A 118 -7.77 -9.90 5.45
CA VAL A 118 -9.14 -9.35 5.40
C VAL A 118 -10.24 -10.40 5.50
N HIS A 119 -9.88 -11.67 5.33
CA HIS A 119 -10.76 -12.82 5.56
C HIS A 119 -11.09 -13.00 7.05
N GLU A 120 -10.30 -12.42 7.94
CA GLU A 120 -10.54 -12.36 9.38
C GLU A 120 -10.62 -10.92 9.87
N THR A 121 -11.29 -10.73 11.00
CA THR A 121 -11.39 -9.42 11.65
C THR A 121 -11.19 -9.53 13.15
N LYS A 122 -10.74 -8.43 13.74
CA LYS A 122 -10.63 -8.26 15.19
C LYS A 122 -11.62 -7.19 15.66
N PRO A 123 -12.35 -7.43 16.75
CA PRO A 123 -13.20 -6.40 17.34
C PRO A 123 -12.37 -5.20 17.81
N TRP A 124 -12.92 -4.01 17.63
CA TRP A 124 -12.32 -2.77 18.09
C TRP A 124 -12.44 -2.69 19.62
N ASN A 125 -11.31 -2.71 20.32
CA ASN A 125 -11.24 -2.76 21.78
C ASN A 125 -10.56 -1.50 22.33
N ASN A 126 -11.27 -0.37 22.31
CA ASN A 126 -10.80 0.92 22.83
C ASN A 126 -9.39 1.29 22.31
N GLY A 127 -9.20 1.25 20.99
CA GLY A 127 -7.91 1.51 20.37
C GLY A 127 -6.90 0.36 20.42
N GLN A 128 -7.25 -0.82 20.94
CA GLN A 128 -6.36 -1.98 21.08
C GLN A 128 -6.95 -3.29 20.50
N PRO A 129 -7.36 -3.33 19.20
CA PRO A 129 -7.97 -4.51 18.59
C PRO A 129 -7.10 -5.79 18.63
N TRP A 130 -5.78 -5.67 18.86
CA TRP A 130 -4.89 -6.83 18.99
C TRP A 130 -4.92 -7.50 20.37
N LYS A 131 -5.55 -6.89 21.37
CA LYS A 131 -5.64 -7.42 22.76
C LYS A 131 -6.90 -8.21 23.05
N VAL A 132 -7.82 -8.32 22.10
CA VAL A 132 -9.13 -8.94 22.31
C VAL A 132 -9.23 -10.32 21.64
N ASN A 133 -10.04 -11.20 22.22
CA ASN A 133 -10.37 -12.48 21.60
C ASN A 133 -11.32 -12.26 20.41
N VAL A 134 -11.20 -13.08 19.36
CA VAL A 134 -12.00 -13.00 18.14
C VAL A 134 -13.50 -13.17 18.41
N ASP A 135 -13.84 -13.95 19.45
CA ASP A 135 -15.21 -14.28 19.86
C ASP A 135 -15.97 -13.13 20.55
N ASP A 136 -15.33 -11.97 20.76
CA ASP A 136 -16.00 -10.81 21.34
C ASP A 136 -17.13 -10.33 20.39
N PRO A 137 -18.37 -10.14 20.91
CA PRO A 137 -19.54 -9.82 20.10
C PRO A 137 -19.57 -8.36 19.61
N SER A 138 -18.55 -7.55 19.89
CA SER A 138 -18.48 -6.17 19.42
C SER A 138 -18.66 -6.10 17.90
N PRO A 139 -19.62 -5.29 17.40
CA PRO A 139 -19.90 -5.19 15.98
C PRO A 139 -18.90 -4.27 15.27
N ILE A 140 -18.14 -3.45 15.99
CA ILE A 140 -17.11 -2.57 15.43
C ILE A 140 -15.86 -3.41 15.20
N ARG A 141 -15.44 -3.63 13.96
CA ARG A 141 -14.34 -4.56 13.64
C ARG A 141 -13.39 -3.99 12.59
N VAL A 142 -12.10 -4.26 12.77
CA VAL A 142 -11.05 -3.99 11.78
C VAL A 142 -10.54 -5.29 11.19
N SER A 143 -9.94 -5.25 9.99
CA SER A 143 -9.27 -6.42 9.43
C SER A 143 -8.20 -6.94 10.40
N ALA A 144 -7.92 -8.25 10.38
CA ALA A 144 -6.86 -8.81 11.20
C ALA A 144 -5.49 -8.19 10.86
N GLY A 145 -5.24 -7.82 9.59
CA GLY A 145 -4.02 -7.13 9.17
C GLY A 145 -3.94 -5.69 9.68
N THR A 146 -5.04 -4.92 9.68
CA THR A 146 -5.09 -3.60 10.33
C THR A 146 -4.82 -3.74 11.84
N SER A 147 -5.39 -4.75 12.50
CA SER A 147 -5.11 -5.02 13.91
C SER A 147 -3.63 -5.35 14.17
N ARG A 148 -3.01 -6.20 13.32
CA ARG A 148 -1.59 -6.54 13.44
C ARG A 148 -0.70 -5.33 13.17
N GLY A 149 -1.02 -4.54 12.15
CA GLY A 149 -0.33 -3.29 11.84
C GLY A 149 -0.36 -2.32 13.03
N LEU A 150 -1.52 -2.14 13.67
CA LEU A 150 -1.59 -1.30 14.88
C LEU A 150 -0.79 -1.85 16.05
N GLN A 151 -0.76 -3.18 16.26
CA GLN A 151 0.12 -3.79 17.26
C GLN A 151 1.58 -3.47 16.98
N ILE A 152 2.02 -3.61 15.73
CA ILE A 152 3.40 -3.30 15.32
C ILE A 152 3.73 -1.84 15.67
N LEU A 153 2.89 -0.90 15.23
CA LEU A 153 3.09 0.53 15.46
C LEU A 153 3.05 0.90 16.96
N CYS A 154 2.20 0.26 17.75
CA CYS A 154 1.97 0.64 19.15
C CYS A 154 2.85 -0.09 20.17
N GLU A 155 3.27 -1.33 19.89
CA GLU A 155 3.89 -2.23 20.87
C GLU A 155 5.21 -2.84 20.41
N ASP A 156 5.43 -3.02 19.10
CA ASP A 156 6.67 -3.61 18.59
C ASP A 156 7.70 -2.53 18.21
N MET A 157 7.25 -1.36 17.74
CA MET A 157 8.12 -0.24 17.37
C MET A 157 8.49 0.65 18.56
N GLN A 158 9.79 0.86 18.74
CA GLN A 158 10.34 1.73 19.77
C GLN A 158 11.56 2.51 19.26
N SER A 159 11.65 3.78 19.67
CA SER A 159 12.81 4.65 19.42
C SER A 159 13.37 5.09 20.76
N ASP A 160 14.68 4.96 20.95
CA ASP A 160 15.36 5.21 22.24
C ASP A 160 14.67 4.56 23.44
N ASN A 161 14.27 3.29 23.26
CA ASN A 161 13.51 2.47 24.22
C ASN A 161 12.16 3.08 24.66
N LYS A 162 11.54 3.91 23.82
CA LYS A 162 10.20 4.48 24.05
C LYS A 162 9.24 4.03 22.97
N LEU A 163 8.15 3.41 23.41
CA LEU A 163 6.97 3.18 22.57
C LEU A 163 6.34 4.51 22.18
N LEU A 164 5.51 4.49 21.14
CA LEU A 164 4.81 5.67 20.64
C LEU A 164 4.05 6.42 21.75
N LEU A 165 3.21 5.73 22.53
CA LEU A 165 2.42 6.39 23.57
C LEU A 165 3.27 6.92 24.73
N ASP A 166 4.35 6.23 25.09
CA ASP A 166 5.28 6.73 26.12
C ASP A 166 5.96 8.02 25.67
N TYR A 167 6.35 8.07 24.39
CA TYR A 167 6.91 9.28 23.80
C TYR A 167 5.89 10.42 23.73
N LEU A 168 4.65 10.15 23.29
CA LEU A 168 3.60 11.16 23.26
C LEU A 168 3.28 11.69 24.66
N LYS A 169 3.23 10.82 25.67
CA LYS A 169 3.06 11.22 27.07
C LYS A 169 4.19 12.11 27.57
N TYR A 170 5.43 11.77 27.23
CA TYR A 170 6.58 12.62 27.51
C TYR A 170 6.43 13.99 26.84
N LEU A 171 6.07 14.00 25.55
CA LEU A 171 5.89 15.21 24.74
C LEU A 171 4.82 16.14 25.34
N THR A 172 3.63 15.63 25.68
CA THR A 172 2.56 16.45 26.26
C THR A 172 2.89 16.97 27.66
N SER A 173 3.59 16.18 28.48
CA SER A 173 3.99 16.57 29.84
C SER A 173 5.14 17.57 29.90
N SER A 174 5.97 17.61 28.85
CA SER A 174 7.15 18.50 28.76
C SER A 174 6.93 19.71 27.85
N ALA A 175 5.78 19.79 27.17
CA ALA A 175 5.45 20.86 26.26
C ALA A 175 5.41 22.22 26.99
N SER A 176 6.21 23.17 26.49
CA SER A 176 6.19 24.56 26.93
C SER A 176 5.27 25.45 26.08
N LYS A 177 4.74 24.90 24.98
CA LYS A 177 3.88 25.55 24.00
C LYS A 177 2.67 24.66 23.69
N PRO A 178 1.57 25.22 23.18
CA PRO A 178 0.52 24.43 22.56
C PRO A 178 1.10 23.50 21.49
N ILE A 179 0.61 22.27 21.45
CA ILE A 179 1.05 21.23 20.52
C ILE A 179 -0.11 20.75 19.67
N SER A 180 0.14 20.39 18.42
CA SER A 180 -0.82 19.71 17.54
C SER A 180 -0.14 18.52 16.86
N ILE A 181 -0.91 17.46 16.58
CA ILE A 181 -0.39 16.24 15.94
C ILE A 181 -1.21 15.94 14.69
N THR A 182 -0.53 15.74 13.57
CA THR A 182 -1.12 15.15 12.36
C THR A 182 -0.65 13.72 12.19
N VAL A 183 -1.55 12.78 11.89
CA VAL A 183 -1.21 11.39 11.54
C VAL A 183 -1.40 11.21 10.04
N THR A 184 -0.39 10.71 9.33
CA THR A 184 -0.40 10.57 7.88
C THR A 184 0.27 9.27 7.44
N GLY A 185 -0.08 8.83 6.25
CA GLY A 185 0.58 7.71 5.59
C GLY A 185 0.02 7.52 4.17
N HIS A 186 0.77 6.80 3.34
CA HIS A 186 0.36 6.44 1.97
C HIS A 186 0.16 4.94 1.83
N SER A 187 -0.78 4.50 0.98
CA SER A 187 -1.07 3.08 0.72
C SER A 187 -1.49 2.35 2.00
N LEU A 188 -0.83 1.24 2.35
CA LEU A 188 -1.01 0.59 3.66
C LEU A 188 -0.73 1.56 4.83
N GLY A 189 0.22 2.49 4.70
CA GLY A 189 0.41 3.56 5.67
C GLY A 189 -0.81 4.48 5.79
N GLY A 190 -1.51 4.74 4.69
CA GLY A 190 -2.80 5.45 4.68
C GLY A 190 -3.87 4.66 5.41
N THR A 191 -3.98 3.35 5.14
CA THR A 191 -4.87 2.43 5.85
C THR A 191 -4.61 2.38 7.36
N LEU A 192 -3.34 2.46 7.80
CA LEU A 192 -2.95 2.37 9.21
C LEU A 192 -3.00 3.73 9.94
N SER A 193 -2.78 4.83 9.24
CA SER A 193 -2.77 6.18 9.84
C SER A 193 -4.09 6.57 10.48
N ALA A 194 -5.22 6.27 9.82
CA ALA A 194 -6.54 6.57 10.36
C ALA A 194 -6.88 5.73 11.62
N PRO A 195 -6.81 4.39 11.60
CA PRO A 195 -6.98 3.57 12.80
C PRO A 195 -5.96 3.92 13.91
N LEU A 196 -4.73 4.33 13.58
CA LEU A 196 -3.78 4.79 14.60
C LEU A 196 -4.27 6.07 15.26
N ALA A 197 -4.72 7.07 14.49
CA ALA A 197 -5.30 8.29 15.04
C ALA A 197 -6.51 8.01 15.94
N LEU A 198 -7.38 7.07 15.54
CA LEU A 198 -8.50 6.64 16.36
C LEU A 198 -8.05 5.92 17.64
N SER A 199 -7.01 5.08 17.56
CA SER A 199 -6.39 4.45 18.73
C SER A 199 -5.83 5.50 19.70
N LEU A 200 -5.14 6.53 19.19
CA LEU A 200 -4.63 7.63 19.99
C LEU A 200 -5.76 8.43 20.65
N MET A 201 -6.88 8.62 19.96
CA MET A 201 -8.05 9.29 20.51
C MET A 201 -8.72 8.46 21.62
N ASP A 202 -9.01 7.18 21.38
CA ASP A 202 -9.63 6.29 22.37
C ASP A 202 -8.74 6.11 23.62
N ARG A 203 -7.42 6.18 23.43
CA ARG A 203 -6.40 6.04 24.48
C ARG A 203 -5.86 7.39 24.97
N ARG A 204 -6.58 8.49 24.71
CA ARG A 204 -6.13 9.85 25.02
C ARG A 204 -5.75 10.04 26.49
N SER A 205 -6.44 9.39 27.43
CA SER A 205 -6.09 9.45 28.85
C SER A 205 -4.71 8.87 29.20
N GLU A 206 -4.13 8.02 28.34
CA GLU A 206 -2.80 7.43 28.55
C GLU A 206 -1.67 8.43 28.25
N TRP A 207 -1.88 9.38 27.31
CA TRP A 207 -0.82 10.24 26.78
C TRP A 207 -1.14 11.74 26.75
N ASP A 208 -2.40 12.15 26.71
CA ASP A 208 -2.86 13.55 26.78
C ASP A 208 -3.96 13.66 27.85
N SER A 209 -3.56 13.53 29.12
CA SER A 209 -4.48 13.55 30.27
C SER A 209 -5.30 14.84 30.41
N GLN A 210 -4.86 15.95 29.81
CA GLN A 210 -5.57 17.22 29.82
C GLN A 210 -6.48 17.40 28.60
N SER A 211 -6.42 16.48 27.63
CA SER A 211 -7.22 16.49 26.40
C SER A 211 -7.10 17.78 25.57
N ASN A 212 -5.90 18.37 25.56
CA ASN A 212 -5.65 19.67 24.95
C ASN A 212 -4.94 19.59 23.59
N VAL A 213 -4.53 18.40 23.14
CA VAL A 213 -3.80 18.23 21.88
C VAL A 213 -4.79 18.05 20.72
N PRO A 214 -4.85 18.98 19.75
CA PRO A 214 -5.60 18.78 18.53
C PRO A 214 -4.98 17.65 17.70
N LEU A 215 -5.83 16.76 17.21
CA LEU A 215 -5.47 15.71 16.26
C LEU A 215 -6.02 16.09 14.88
N SER A 216 -5.21 15.90 13.85
CA SER A 216 -5.64 15.91 12.45
C SER A 216 -5.15 14.63 11.77
N VAL A 217 -5.82 14.22 10.70
CA VAL A 217 -5.48 13.00 9.97
C VAL A 217 -5.46 13.28 8.48
N LEU A 218 -4.41 12.87 7.78
CA LEU A 218 -4.27 12.98 6.32
C LEU A 218 -3.97 11.59 5.73
N PRO A 219 -4.93 10.64 5.72
CA PRO A 219 -4.70 9.33 5.12
C PRO A 219 -4.71 9.45 3.58
N LEU A 220 -3.65 8.96 2.93
CA LEU A 220 -3.45 9.02 1.49
C LEU A 220 -3.57 7.61 0.88
N ALA A 221 -4.37 7.44 -0.17
CA ALA A 221 -4.45 6.18 -0.91
C ALA A 221 -4.73 4.93 -0.05
N GLY A 222 -5.41 5.11 1.09
CA GLY A 222 -5.68 4.04 2.04
C GLY A 222 -6.78 3.08 1.56
N LEU A 223 -6.56 1.79 1.78
CA LEU A 223 -7.56 0.73 1.63
C LEU A 223 -8.58 0.79 2.79
N THR A 224 -9.68 0.06 2.71
CA THR A 224 -10.65 0.00 3.81
C THR A 224 -10.06 -0.71 5.04
N PRO A 225 -9.98 -0.07 6.21
CA PRO A 225 -9.37 -0.67 7.40
C PRO A 225 -10.29 -1.66 8.14
N GLY A 226 -11.61 -1.55 7.98
CA GLY A 226 -12.59 -2.29 8.77
C GLY A 226 -13.99 -2.28 8.18
N ASN A 227 -14.95 -2.76 8.96
CA ASN A 227 -16.34 -2.86 8.56
C ASN A 227 -17.09 -1.52 8.63
N ALA A 228 -18.33 -1.52 8.14
CA ALA A 228 -19.25 -0.38 8.20
C ALA A 228 -19.38 0.24 9.60
N GLU A 229 -19.46 -0.58 10.64
CA GLU A 229 -19.58 -0.13 12.02
C GLU A 229 -18.31 0.57 12.51
N PHE A 230 -17.12 0.08 12.09
CA PHE A 230 -15.85 0.78 12.30
C PHE A 230 -15.81 2.11 11.56
N ALA A 231 -16.20 2.14 10.27
CA ALA A 231 -16.22 3.37 9.49
C ALA A 231 -17.13 4.43 10.11
N LEU A 232 -18.33 4.04 10.55
CA LEU A 232 -19.26 4.93 11.25
C LEU A 232 -18.70 5.43 12.59
N TYR A 233 -18.07 4.54 13.37
CA TYR A 233 -17.44 4.94 14.62
C TYR A 233 -16.30 5.93 14.37
N TYR A 234 -15.47 5.68 13.35
CA TYR A 234 -14.40 6.59 12.96
C TYR A 234 -14.95 7.96 12.55
N ASP A 235 -15.92 8.00 11.63
CA ASP A 235 -16.46 9.25 11.08
C ASP A 235 -17.11 10.13 12.16
N ASN A 236 -17.80 9.53 13.12
CA ASN A 236 -18.41 10.25 14.25
C ASN A 236 -17.38 10.90 15.20
N ASN A 237 -16.14 10.39 15.22
CA ASN A 237 -15.13 10.78 16.18
C ASN A 237 -14.02 11.64 15.57
N LEU A 238 -13.58 11.31 14.35
CA LEU A 238 -12.45 11.95 13.68
C LEU A 238 -12.80 12.48 12.28
N GLY A 239 -14.03 12.27 11.79
CA GLY A 239 -14.41 12.67 10.42
C GLY A 239 -14.25 14.16 10.14
N GLU A 240 -14.50 15.03 11.13
CA GLU A 240 -14.36 16.49 10.98
C GLU A 240 -12.89 16.97 10.95
N VAL A 241 -11.94 16.14 11.40
CA VAL A 241 -10.50 16.47 11.46
C VAL A 241 -9.66 15.58 10.53
N THR A 242 -10.33 14.81 9.68
CA THR A 242 -9.70 13.90 8.72
C THR A 242 -9.89 14.46 7.32
N ASP A 243 -8.78 14.66 6.62
CA ASP A 243 -8.76 14.98 5.19
C ASP A 243 -8.30 13.73 4.44
N ARG A 244 -9.25 12.87 4.05
CA ARG A 244 -8.95 11.65 3.29
C ARG A 244 -8.70 11.99 1.83
N VAL A 245 -7.46 11.79 1.38
CA VAL A 245 -7.07 12.08 -0.01
C VAL A 245 -6.96 10.78 -0.79
N TRP A 246 -7.77 10.67 -1.83
CA TRP A 246 -7.83 9.47 -2.67
C TRP A 246 -8.13 9.82 -4.12
N ASN A 247 -7.61 9.00 -5.02
CA ASN A 247 -7.83 9.12 -6.46
C ASN A 247 -8.97 8.20 -6.90
N GLU A 248 -9.92 8.73 -7.67
CA GLU A 248 -11.04 7.96 -8.23
C GLU A 248 -10.59 6.82 -9.16
N LEU A 249 -9.42 6.95 -9.78
CA LEU A 249 -8.83 5.93 -10.65
C LEU A 249 -7.81 5.02 -9.95
N ASP A 250 -7.61 5.19 -8.64
CA ASP A 250 -6.76 4.32 -7.83
C ASP A 250 -7.56 3.11 -7.34
N PHE A 251 -7.08 1.92 -7.68
CA PHE A 251 -7.70 0.65 -7.30
C PHE A 251 -7.81 0.47 -5.79
N PHE A 252 -6.82 0.94 -5.01
CA PHE A 252 -6.68 0.55 -3.61
C PHE A 252 -7.73 1.15 -2.68
N PRO A 253 -8.10 2.45 -2.80
CA PRO A 253 -9.23 3.00 -2.04
C PRO A 253 -10.57 2.29 -2.26
N HIS A 254 -10.73 1.56 -3.36
CA HIS A 254 -11.97 0.81 -3.65
C HIS A 254 -12.05 -0.52 -2.92
N ILE A 255 -10.92 -1.10 -2.52
CA ILE A 255 -10.89 -2.39 -1.84
C ILE A 255 -10.91 -2.16 -0.32
N TRP A 256 -11.79 -2.82 0.42
CA TRP A 256 -12.49 -4.08 0.15
C TRP A 256 -14.02 -3.93 0.11
N GLN A 257 -14.54 -2.74 -0.17
CA GLN A 257 -15.96 -2.43 -0.01
C GLN A 257 -16.82 -3.07 -1.10
N GLN A 258 -17.69 -4.00 -0.69
CA GLN A 258 -18.59 -4.76 -1.57
C GLN A 258 -20.05 -4.30 -1.51
N HIS A 259 -20.39 -3.35 -0.63
CA HIS A 259 -21.79 -2.99 -0.37
C HIS A 259 -22.01 -1.47 -0.42
N GLN A 260 -23.04 -1.09 -1.18
CA GLN A 260 -23.69 0.23 -1.27
C GLN A 260 -22.78 1.46 -1.05
N PRO A 261 -22.06 1.93 -2.10
CA PRO A 261 -21.85 1.26 -3.39
C PRO A 261 -20.82 0.13 -3.30
N ASP A 262 -20.92 -0.86 -4.19
CA ASP A 262 -19.87 -1.87 -4.39
C ASP A 262 -18.72 -1.20 -5.14
N LEU A 263 -17.78 -0.62 -4.38
CA LEU A 263 -16.61 0.07 -4.93
C LEU A 263 -15.64 -0.96 -5.55
N LEU A 264 -15.53 -2.15 -4.95
CA LEU A 264 -14.66 -3.19 -5.45
C LEU A 264 -15.09 -3.69 -6.84
N GLU A 265 -16.40 -3.83 -7.11
CA GLU A 265 -16.88 -4.20 -8.45
C GLU A 265 -16.57 -3.15 -9.51
N GLN A 266 -16.63 -1.86 -9.17
CA GLN A 266 -16.33 -0.77 -10.12
C GLN A 266 -14.89 -0.82 -10.63
N THR A 267 -13.98 -1.46 -9.88
CA THR A 267 -12.59 -1.60 -10.30
C THR A 267 -12.43 -2.38 -11.61
N ARG A 268 -13.37 -3.28 -11.97
CA ARG A 268 -13.31 -4.02 -13.24
C ARG A 268 -13.23 -3.08 -14.45
N THR A 269 -13.93 -1.96 -14.37
CA THR A 269 -14.13 -0.99 -15.45
C THR A 269 -13.41 0.33 -15.19
N LEU A 270 -12.53 0.40 -14.20
CA LEU A 270 -11.90 1.64 -13.72
C LEU A 270 -11.22 2.44 -14.84
N TYR A 271 -10.66 1.73 -15.83
CA TYR A 271 -9.90 2.30 -16.93
C TYR A 271 -10.60 2.24 -18.28
N GLU A 272 -11.92 2.02 -18.29
CA GLU A 272 -12.70 2.18 -19.51
C GLU A 272 -12.69 3.65 -20.00
N PRO A 273 -12.78 3.90 -21.32
CA PRO A 273 -12.86 2.90 -22.40
C PRO A 273 -11.49 2.37 -22.84
N TYR A 274 -10.39 2.82 -22.23
CA TYR A 274 -9.02 2.54 -22.67
C TYR A 274 -8.60 1.08 -22.48
N ILE A 275 -9.01 0.48 -21.36
CA ILE A 275 -8.77 -0.93 -21.05
C ILE A 275 -10.13 -1.57 -20.74
N GLN A 276 -10.51 -2.55 -21.56
CA GLN A 276 -11.75 -3.29 -21.36
C GLN A 276 -11.54 -4.38 -20.29
N PRO A 277 -12.56 -4.70 -19.49
CA PRO A 277 -12.48 -5.81 -18.53
C PRO A 277 -12.14 -7.13 -19.24
N THR A 278 -11.11 -7.81 -18.75
CA THR A 278 -10.68 -9.12 -19.27
C THR A 278 -10.95 -10.24 -18.25
N GLY A 279 -10.80 -11.49 -18.67
CA GLY A 279 -10.91 -12.63 -17.74
C GLY A 279 -9.96 -12.53 -16.54
N LEU A 280 -8.74 -12.01 -16.73
CA LEU A 280 -7.77 -11.83 -15.66
C LEU A 280 -8.11 -10.67 -14.72
N ILE A 281 -8.59 -9.54 -15.25
CA ILE A 281 -9.13 -8.45 -14.42
C ILE A 281 -10.30 -8.98 -13.58
N ASN A 282 -11.17 -9.77 -14.21
CA ASN A 282 -12.31 -10.34 -13.51
C ASN A 282 -11.90 -11.29 -12.38
N LEU A 283 -10.95 -12.19 -12.65
CA LEU A 283 -10.41 -13.09 -11.64
C LEU A 283 -9.77 -12.35 -10.46
N LEU A 284 -9.07 -11.23 -10.72
CA LEU A 284 -8.51 -10.39 -9.67
C LEU A 284 -9.62 -9.84 -8.75
N VAL A 285 -10.67 -9.25 -9.34
CA VAL A 285 -11.77 -8.67 -8.56
C VAL A 285 -12.55 -9.76 -7.82
N ASP A 286 -12.81 -10.90 -8.45
CA ASP A 286 -13.47 -12.06 -7.82
C ASP A 286 -12.65 -12.60 -6.64
N PHE A 287 -11.32 -12.66 -6.78
CA PHE A 287 -10.43 -13.06 -5.71
C PHE A 287 -10.49 -12.08 -4.54
N CYS A 288 -10.45 -10.77 -4.82
CA CYS A 288 -10.60 -9.74 -3.80
C CYS A 288 -11.96 -9.82 -3.07
N LYS A 289 -13.04 -10.09 -3.81
CA LYS A 289 -14.37 -10.28 -3.25
C LYS A 289 -14.43 -11.51 -2.35
N TYR A 290 -13.86 -12.63 -2.80
CA TYR A 290 -13.77 -13.85 -2.02
C TYR A 290 -13.06 -13.63 -0.68
N LEU A 291 -11.96 -12.87 -0.68
CA LEU A 291 -11.18 -12.60 0.53
C LEU A 291 -11.91 -11.73 1.55
N SER A 292 -12.85 -10.89 1.13
CA SER A 292 -13.47 -9.86 1.99
C SER A 292 -14.98 -10.05 2.21
N LYS A 293 -15.56 -11.15 1.73
CA LYS A 293 -17.02 -11.39 1.65
C LYS A 293 -17.77 -11.36 2.99
N ASP A 294 -17.10 -11.68 4.11
CA ASP A 294 -17.80 -12.00 5.37
C ASP A 294 -17.97 -10.80 6.32
N TRP A 295 -17.41 -9.63 5.99
CA TRP A 295 -17.19 -8.58 6.99
C TRP A 295 -17.69 -7.17 6.64
N ASN A 296 -18.46 -7.00 5.56
CA ASN A 296 -19.06 -5.70 5.19
C ASN A 296 -18.08 -4.51 5.29
N TYR A 297 -16.91 -4.66 4.65
CA TYR A 297 -15.88 -3.62 4.64
C TYR A 297 -16.41 -2.30 4.09
N GLN A 298 -16.00 -1.20 4.71
CA GLN A 298 -16.43 0.14 4.31
C GLN A 298 -15.30 1.14 4.47
N GLN A 299 -15.19 2.08 3.52
CA GLN A 299 -14.27 3.20 3.65
C GLN A 299 -14.69 4.14 4.78
N ILE A 300 -13.71 4.75 5.43
CA ILE A 300 -13.91 5.92 6.30
C ILE A 300 -14.14 7.16 5.44
N CYS A 301 -14.84 8.16 5.97
CA CYS A 301 -15.04 9.46 5.35
C CYS A 301 -15.51 9.35 3.89
N GLN A 302 -16.53 8.52 3.65
CA GLN A 302 -17.01 8.21 2.29
C GLN A 302 -17.58 9.42 1.55
N ASN A 303 -18.07 10.41 2.30
CA ASN A 303 -18.66 11.62 1.74
C ASN A 303 -17.59 12.61 1.22
N GLN A 304 -16.30 12.32 1.42
CA GLN A 304 -15.22 13.16 0.89
C GLN A 304 -14.90 12.76 -0.55
N ASP A 305 -14.96 13.75 -1.44
CA ASP A 305 -14.71 13.60 -2.87
C ASP A 305 -13.28 13.13 -3.15
N GLY A 306 -13.13 12.25 -4.12
CA GLY A 306 -11.83 11.87 -4.67
C GLY A 306 -11.35 12.91 -5.67
N PHE A 307 -10.04 12.93 -5.93
CA PHE A 307 -9.51 13.65 -7.09
C PHE A 307 -9.41 12.71 -8.29
N ASN A 308 -9.31 13.29 -9.49
CA ASN A 308 -9.17 12.52 -10.72
C ASN A 308 -8.22 13.25 -11.67
N ILE A 309 -7.07 12.64 -11.97
CA ILE A 309 -6.10 13.18 -12.93
C ILE A 309 -6.22 12.55 -14.33
N GLY A 310 -7.17 11.63 -14.51
CA GLY A 310 -7.40 10.93 -15.77
C GLY A 310 -6.47 9.73 -16.04
N TYR A 311 -6.79 9.00 -17.10
CA TYR A 311 -6.00 7.87 -17.58
C TYR A 311 -4.66 8.33 -18.17
N ASN A 312 -3.55 7.69 -17.80
CA ASN A 312 -2.21 8.04 -18.31
C ASN A 312 -1.71 7.01 -19.33
N LYS A 313 -1.75 7.33 -20.62
CA LYS A 313 -1.30 6.41 -21.67
C LYS A 313 0.19 6.02 -21.59
N GLU A 314 1.03 6.87 -21.01
CA GLU A 314 2.46 6.59 -20.87
C GLU A 314 2.74 5.53 -19.81
N ALA A 315 1.87 5.41 -18.80
CA ALA A 315 1.96 4.39 -17.75
C ALA A 315 1.94 2.95 -18.31
N GLU A 316 1.25 2.71 -19.44
CA GLU A 316 1.23 1.40 -20.11
C GLU A 316 2.64 0.89 -20.49
N ASN A 317 3.59 1.80 -20.68
CA ASN A 317 4.96 1.48 -21.10
C ASN A 317 5.91 1.29 -19.90
N ALA A 318 5.44 1.51 -18.66
CA ALA A 318 6.27 1.63 -17.47
C ALA A 318 6.51 0.30 -16.72
N LEU A 319 6.29 -0.87 -17.35
CA LEU A 319 6.55 -2.16 -16.71
C LEU A 319 8.01 -2.29 -16.29
N ILE A 320 8.25 -2.23 -14.98
CA ILE A 320 9.57 -2.34 -14.39
C ILE A 320 9.87 -3.83 -14.19
N ASP A 321 11.01 -4.32 -14.70
CA ASP A 321 11.50 -5.72 -14.59
C ASP A 321 11.32 -6.38 -13.20
N PRO A 322 11.64 -5.73 -12.06
CA PRO A 322 11.38 -6.24 -10.70
C PRO A 322 9.92 -6.56 -10.37
N SER A 323 8.94 -6.01 -11.09
CA SER A 323 7.51 -6.32 -10.90
C SER A 323 7.09 -7.65 -11.49
N ILE A 324 7.89 -8.25 -12.39
CA ILE A 324 7.50 -9.46 -13.13
C ILE A 324 7.33 -10.65 -12.19
N ASP A 325 8.23 -10.88 -11.24
CA ASP A 325 8.14 -12.02 -10.31
C ASP A 325 6.86 -11.95 -9.47
N ALA A 326 6.63 -10.78 -8.87
CA ALA A 326 5.48 -10.55 -8.01
C ALA A 326 4.17 -10.61 -8.80
N PHE A 327 4.12 -10.03 -10.00
CA PHE A 327 2.98 -10.15 -10.91
C PHE A 327 2.73 -11.60 -11.34
N SER A 328 3.79 -12.37 -11.62
CA SER A 328 3.67 -13.79 -11.99
C SER A 328 3.11 -14.62 -10.85
N LYS A 329 3.52 -14.33 -9.60
CA LYS A 329 2.97 -14.94 -8.40
C LYS A 329 1.49 -14.61 -8.21
N LEU A 330 1.07 -13.36 -8.44
CA LEU A 330 -0.35 -13.01 -8.41
C LEU A 330 -1.14 -13.79 -9.46
N LEU A 331 -0.70 -13.80 -10.72
CA LEU A 331 -1.37 -14.57 -11.76
C LEU A 331 -1.45 -16.06 -11.43
N ALA A 332 -0.37 -16.63 -10.89
CA ALA A 332 -0.37 -18.02 -10.43
C ALA A 332 -1.40 -18.26 -9.32
N LYS A 333 -1.51 -17.36 -8.33
CA LYS A 333 -2.53 -17.43 -7.27
C LYS A 333 -3.94 -17.36 -7.85
N LEU A 334 -4.20 -16.44 -8.77
CA LEU A 334 -5.50 -16.31 -9.44
C LEU A 334 -5.86 -17.59 -10.19
N ILE A 335 -4.93 -18.17 -10.95
CA ILE A 335 -5.14 -19.43 -11.69
C ILE A 335 -5.35 -20.60 -10.74
N VAL A 336 -4.49 -20.75 -9.73
CA VAL A 336 -4.58 -21.84 -8.74
C VAL A 336 -5.91 -21.80 -8.00
N ASN A 337 -6.39 -20.61 -7.62
CA ASN A 337 -7.69 -20.47 -6.97
C ASN A 337 -8.84 -20.73 -7.95
N ALA A 338 -8.83 -20.09 -9.13
CA ALA A 338 -9.89 -20.24 -10.13
C ALA A 338 -10.11 -21.68 -10.59
N LEU A 339 -9.07 -22.50 -10.57
CA LEU A 339 -9.10 -23.90 -10.99
C LEU A 339 -9.14 -24.91 -9.82
N ASP A 340 -9.29 -24.45 -8.58
CA ASP A 340 -9.29 -25.29 -7.37
C ASP A 340 -8.09 -26.26 -7.33
N LEU A 341 -6.89 -25.68 -7.52
CA LEU A 341 -5.62 -26.41 -7.56
C LEU A 341 -4.90 -26.35 -6.20
N PRO A 342 -4.03 -27.33 -5.89
CA PRO A 342 -3.20 -27.29 -4.70
C PRO A 342 -2.35 -26.01 -4.60
N LYS A 343 -2.37 -25.34 -3.44
CA LYS A 343 -1.59 -24.11 -3.18
C LYS A 343 -0.09 -24.27 -3.40
N LEU A 344 0.46 -25.48 -3.21
CA LEU A 344 1.89 -25.75 -3.44
C LEU A 344 2.34 -25.49 -4.89
N LEU A 345 1.39 -25.45 -5.84
CA LEU A 345 1.67 -25.19 -7.24
C LEU A 345 1.94 -23.71 -7.55
N ILE A 346 1.63 -22.79 -6.62
CA ILE A 346 1.72 -21.34 -6.87
C ILE A 346 3.12 -20.96 -7.37
N ASP A 347 4.18 -21.35 -6.67
CA ASP A 347 5.54 -20.93 -7.05
C ASP A 347 5.97 -21.53 -8.40
N THR A 348 5.67 -22.80 -8.63
CA THR A 348 6.02 -23.47 -9.89
C THR A 348 5.25 -22.89 -11.09
N VAL A 349 3.97 -22.56 -10.91
CA VAL A 349 3.16 -21.90 -11.93
C VAL A 349 3.65 -20.47 -12.16
N ALA A 350 4.04 -19.76 -11.10
CA ALA A 350 4.59 -18.41 -11.18
C ALA A 350 5.90 -18.37 -11.99
N GLU A 351 6.80 -19.34 -11.82
CA GLU A 351 8.03 -19.44 -12.62
C GLU A 351 7.74 -19.58 -14.14
N ILE A 352 6.72 -20.37 -14.50
CA ILE A 352 6.33 -20.55 -15.91
C ILE A 352 5.70 -19.27 -16.46
N ILE A 353 4.82 -18.62 -15.69
CA ILE A 353 4.19 -17.35 -16.05
C ILE A 353 5.22 -16.23 -16.18
N SER A 354 6.23 -16.19 -15.29
CA SER A 354 7.34 -15.23 -15.35
C SER A 354 8.10 -15.34 -16.66
N SER A 355 8.33 -16.58 -17.12
CA SER A 355 8.95 -16.83 -18.43
C SER A 355 8.07 -16.30 -19.56
N LEU A 356 6.77 -16.61 -19.53
CA LEU A 356 5.80 -16.09 -20.51
C LEU A 356 5.87 -14.56 -20.58
N ILE A 357 5.76 -13.86 -19.45
CA ILE A 357 5.74 -12.39 -19.40
C ILE A 357 7.05 -11.79 -19.91
N LYS A 358 8.20 -12.38 -19.57
CA LYS A 358 9.50 -11.92 -20.10
C LYS A 358 9.54 -12.02 -21.62
N ASP A 359 9.02 -13.11 -22.18
CA ASP A 359 8.91 -13.27 -23.63
C ASP A 359 7.92 -12.28 -24.24
N LEU A 360 6.79 -11.97 -23.58
CA LEU A 360 5.86 -10.90 -23.99
C LEU A 360 6.60 -9.54 -24.06
N ILE A 361 7.29 -9.16 -22.99
CA ILE A 361 8.00 -7.88 -22.87
C ILE A 361 9.13 -7.78 -23.90
N GLN A 362 9.91 -8.85 -24.11
CA GLN A 362 10.97 -8.87 -25.09
C GLN A 362 10.43 -8.67 -26.51
N ASN A 363 9.30 -9.30 -26.85
CA ASN A 363 8.66 -9.11 -28.15
C ASN A 363 8.19 -7.66 -28.35
N ILE A 364 7.60 -7.03 -27.33
CA ILE A 364 7.20 -5.61 -27.37
C ILE A 364 8.43 -4.71 -27.57
N LYS A 365 9.49 -4.89 -26.76
CA LYS A 365 10.73 -4.09 -26.83
C LYS A 365 11.50 -4.26 -28.13
N SER A 366 11.45 -5.44 -28.74
CA SER A 366 12.17 -5.74 -29.98
C SER A 366 11.65 -4.97 -31.20
N GLY A 367 10.55 -4.22 -31.08
CA GLY A 367 10.15 -3.25 -32.10
C GLY A 367 9.94 -3.88 -33.48
N LYS A 368 9.30 -5.07 -33.55
CA LYS A 368 8.71 -5.55 -34.81
C LYS A 368 7.53 -4.66 -35.19
N THR A 369 7.85 -3.43 -35.59
CA THR A 369 7.03 -2.59 -36.44
C THR A 369 7.03 -3.25 -37.81
N ILE A 370 5.97 -3.98 -38.14
CA ILE A 370 5.59 -4.14 -39.54
C ILE A 370 4.37 -3.25 -39.70
N SER A 371 4.58 -2.07 -40.27
CA SER A 371 3.58 -1.28 -40.99
C SER A 371 2.13 -1.78 -40.82
N GLY A 372 1.45 -1.35 -39.76
CA GLY A 372 0.02 -1.57 -39.59
C GLY A 372 -0.46 -3.03 -39.48
N GLN A 373 0.40 -4.03 -39.22
CA GLN A 373 0.00 -5.41 -38.98
C GLN A 373 0.47 -5.94 -37.62
N LYS A 374 -0.43 -6.71 -37.00
CA LYS A 374 -0.44 -7.18 -35.60
C LYS A 374 0.91 -7.70 -35.09
N ILE A 375 1.18 -7.44 -33.82
CA ILE A 375 2.12 -8.22 -33.00
C ILE A 375 1.81 -9.70 -33.28
N ASN A 376 2.78 -10.47 -33.78
CA ASN A 376 2.60 -11.92 -33.89
C ASN A 376 2.27 -12.43 -32.49
N GLU A 377 1.09 -13.03 -32.33
CA GLU A 377 0.67 -13.63 -31.05
C GLU A 377 1.78 -14.56 -30.58
N ILE A 378 2.25 -14.39 -29.34
CA ILE A 378 3.18 -15.35 -28.76
C ILE A 378 2.43 -16.67 -28.68
N ASP A 379 3.11 -17.73 -29.14
CA ASP A 379 2.62 -19.08 -28.95
C ASP A 379 2.65 -19.40 -27.45
N ILE A 380 1.47 -19.38 -26.83
CA ILE A 380 1.29 -19.66 -25.39
C ILE A 380 1.22 -21.16 -25.11
N GLU A 381 1.04 -22.00 -26.14
CA GLU A 381 0.83 -23.43 -25.99
C GLU A 381 1.95 -24.13 -25.21
N PRO A 382 3.25 -23.83 -25.43
CA PRO A 382 4.34 -24.42 -24.67
C PRO A 382 4.30 -24.10 -23.16
N TYR A 383 3.76 -22.95 -22.76
CA TYR A 383 3.65 -22.57 -21.35
C TYR A 383 2.46 -23.27 -20.70
N ILE A 384 1.34 -23.37 -21.42
CA ILE A 384 0.15 -24.11 -20.97
C ILE A 384 0.49 -25.59 -20.76
N GLU A 385 1.20 -26.22 -21.70
CA GLU A 385 1.61 -27.62 -21.57
C GLU A 385 2.52 -27.84 -20.35
N LYS A 386 3.45 -26.92 -20.08
CA LYS A 386 4.28 -26.96 -18.86
C LYS A 386 3.44 -26.86 -17.58
N ILE A 387 2.45 -25.95 -17.54
CA ILE A 387 1.56 -25.79 -16.39
C ILE A 387 0.75 -27.07 -16.17
N ILE A 388 0.15 -27.62 -17.23
CA ILE A 388 -0.63 -28.87 -17.17
C ILE A 388 0.23 -30.02 -16.67
N ALA A 389 1.45 -30.17 -17.19
CA ALA A 389 2.36 -31.23 -16.75
C ALA A 389 2.64 -31.15 -15.24
N LYS A 390 2.79 -29.92 -14.69
CA LYS A 390 2.96 -29.72 -13.25
C LYS A 390 1.70 -30.02 -12.46
N ILE A 391 0.54 -29.59 -12.95
CA ILE A 391 -0.77 -29.91 -12.33
C ILE A 391 -0.99 -31.42 -12.27
N GLN A 392 -0.70 -32.15 -13.36
CA GLN A 392 -0.93 -33.60 -13.43
C GLN A 392 -0.02 -34.40 -12.50
N LEU A 393 1.16 -33.89 -12.15
CA LEU A 393 2.03 -34.51 -11.14
C LEU A 393 1.39 -34.48 -9.75
N GLU A 394 0.67 -33.40 -9.43
CA GLU A 394 0.06 -33.18 -8.11
C GLU A 394 -1.41 -33.65 -8.04
N LYS A 395 -2.14 -33.55 -9.15
CA LYS A 395 -3.58 -33.83 -9.26
C LYS A 395 -3.91 -34.46 -10.61
N SER A 396 -3.62 -35.77 -10.72
CA SER A 396 -3.69 -36.55 -11.97
C SER A 396 -5.10 -36.88 -12.46
N ASP A 397 -6.13 -36.66 -11.64
CA ASP A 397 -7.54 -36.93 -11.93
C ASP A 397 -8.25 -35.83 -12.72
N LEU A 398 -7.61 -34.68 -12.93
CA LEU A 398 -8.16 -33.57 -13.69
C LEU A 398 -8.17 -33.83 -15.20
N ASN A 399 -9.23 -33.39 -15.88
CA ASN A 399 -9.36 -33.52 -17.32
C ASN A 399 -8.39 -32.58 -18.06
N THR A 400 -7.41 -33.15 -18.75
CA THR A 400 -6.37 -32.43 -19.50
C THR A 400 -6.93 -31.46 -20.53
N ASN A 401 -7.99 -31.85 -21.26
CA ASN A 401 -8.57 -31.01 -22.31
C ASN A 401 -9.31 -29.82 -21.70
N GLU A 402 -9.99 -30.03 -20.58
CA GLU A 402 -10.66 -28.98 -19.84
C GLU A 402 -9.65 -27.98 -19.26
N LEU A 403 -8.58 -28.47 -18.62
CA LEU A 403 -7.47 -27.63 -18.15
C LEU A 403 -6.85 -26.81 -19.29
N LYS A 404 -6.58 -27.44 -20.43
CA LYS A 404 -6.03 -26.75 -21.61
C LYS A 404 -6.95 -25.66 -22.14
N ASN A 405 -8.26 -25.92 -22.18
CA ASN A 405 -9.25 -24.93 -22.61
C ASN A 405 -9.33 -23.74 -21.63
N ASN A 406 -9.39 -24.03 -20.32
CA ASN A 406 -9.45 -22.99 -19.29
C ASN A 406 -8.17 -22.13 -19.29
N LEU A 407 -7.00 -22.76 -19.31
CA LEU A 407 -5.71 -22.05 -19.34
C LEU A 407 -5.53 -21.25 -20.63
N SER A 408 -5.94 -21.78 -21.79
CA SER A 408 -5.92 -21.03 -23.05
C SER A 408 -6.78 -19.77 -23.00
N GLY A 409 -7.95 -19.85 -22.37
CA GLY A 409 -8.81 -18.70 -22.16
C GLY A 409 -8.15 -17.66 -21.24
N ILE A 410 -7.63 -18.09 -20.10
CA ILE A 410 -7.03 -17.22 -19.07
C ILE A 410 -5.74 -16.57 -19.59
N LEU A 411 -4.84 -17.36 -20.16
CA LEU A 411 -3.49 -16.95 -20.58
C LEU A 411 -3.42 -16.47 -22.04
N SER A 412 -4.56 -16.25 -22.70
CA SER A 412 -4.58 -15.69 -24.05
C SER A 412 -3.77 -14.39 -24.11
N TRP A 413 -3.05 -14.19 -25.22
CA TRP A 413 -2.15 -13.03 -25.41
C TRP A 413 -2.83 -11.70 -25.06
N SER A 414 -4.06 -11.49 -25.53
CA SER A 414 -4.82 -10.26 -25.27
C SER A 414 -5.15 -10.09 -23.79
N ASN A 415 -5.56 -11.17 -23.10
CA ASN A 415 -5.90 -11.10 -21.68
C ASN A 415 -4.68 -10.73 -20.84
N VAL A 416 -3.53 -11.36 -21.08
CA VAL A 416 -2.32 -11.07 -20.31
C VAL A 416 -1.83 -9.65 -20.60
N LEU A 417 -1.82 -9.22 -21.86
CA LEU A 417 -1.39 -7.87 -22.23
C LEU A 417 -2.26 -6.77 -21.62
N ASP A 418 -3.58 -6.91 -21.70
CA ASP A 418 -4.49 -5.88 -21.15
C ASP A 418 -4.53 -5.91 -19.63
N PHE A 419 -4.37 -7.09 -19.00
CA PHE A 419 -4.18 -7.17 -17.54
C PHE A 419 -2.86 -6.52 -17.11
N VAL A 420 -1.78 -6.71 -17.88
CA VAL A 420 -0.51 -6.02 -17.66
C VAL A 420 -0.68 -4.49 -17.71
N LYS A 421 -1.36 -3.95 -18.73
CA LYS A 421 -1.68 -2.51 -18.82
C LYS A 421 -2.55 -2.03 -17.66
N TYR A 422 -3.55 -2.83 -17.29
CA TYR A 422 -4.43 -2.53 -16.17
C TYR A 422 -3.62 -2.36 -14.89
N MET A 423 -2.72 -3.31 -14.59
CA MET A 423 -1.88 -3.22 -13.41
C MET A 423 -0.89 -2.05 -13.48
N SER A 424 -0.33 -1.74 -14.65
CA SER A 424 0.47 -0.53 -14.85
C SER A 424 -0.29 0.75 -14.51
N GLN A 425 -1.56 0.85 -14.89
CA GLN A 425 -2.41 1.95 -14.43
C GLN A 425 -2.63 1.93 -12.93
N VAL A 426 -2.93 0.78 -12.32
CA VAL A 426 -3.11 0.67 -10.87
C VAL A 426 -1.94 1.32 -10.13
N PHE A 427 -0.70 1.05 -10.51
CA PHE A 427 0.46 1.69 -9.87
C PHE A 427 0.58 3.18 -10.12
N TYR A 428 0.41 3.58 -11.37
CA TYR A 428 0.53 4.98 -11.73
C TYR A 428 -0.50 5.80 -10.94
N GLN A 429 -1.75 5.33 -10.91
CA GLN A 429 -2.85 5.96 -10.19
C GLN A 429 -2.66 5.92 -8.67
N HIS A 430 -1.92 4.92 -8.16
CA HIS A 430 -1.65 4.79 -6.73
C HIS A 430 -0.46 5.63 -6.23
N ILE A 431 0.56 5.88 -7.05
CA ILE A 431 1.79 6.57 -6.63
C ILE A 431 1.96 7.89 -7.40
N SER A 432 2.23 7.81 -8.70
CA SER A 432 2.56 8.96 -9.52
C SER A 432 1.43 9.99 -9.57
N ALA A 433 0.18 9.54 -9.59
CA ALA A 433 -0.97 10.42 -9.62
C ALA A 433 -1.10 11.33 -8.40
N TYR A 434 -0.71 10.84 -7.22
CA TYR A 434 -0.69 11.65 -6.01
C TYR A 434 0.44 12.68 -6.07
N ASN A 435 1.61 12.31 -6.58
CA ASN A 435 2.72 13.25 -6.80
C ASN A 435 2.30 14.40 -7.73
N GLU A 436 1.55 14.09 -8.79
CA GLU A 436 0.99 15.07 -9.73
C GLU A 436 -0.11 15.92 -9.09
N HIS A 437 -1.02 15.31 -8.33
CA HIS A 437 -2.09 16.00 -7.63
C HIS A 437 -1.54 17.04 -6.63
N PHE A 438 -0.56 16.63 -5.83
CA PHE A 438 0.11 17.51 -4.86
C PHE A 438 1.13 18.45 -5.52
N LYS A 439 1.50 18.25 -6.80
CA LYS A 439 2.46 19.09 -7.53
C LYS A 439 3.79 19.24 -6.78
N VAL A 440 4.37 18.10 -6.39
CA VAL A 440 5.61 18.06 -5.59
C VAL A 440 6.84 17.63 -6.40
N SER A 441 6.84 17.90 -7.71
CA SER A 441 7.90 17.47 -8.63
C SER A 441 9.29 17.94 -8.18
N GLU A 442 9.41 19.19 -7.74
CA GLU A 442 10.67 19.79 -7.30
C GLU A 442 11.23 19.05 -6.08
N PHE A 443 10.37 18.71 -5.11
CA PHE A 443 10.77 17.91 -3.95
C PHE A 443 11.28 16.52 -4.35
N LEU A 444 10.61 15.85 -5.29
CA LEU A 444 11.03 14.54 -5.78
C LEU A 444 12.37 14.59 -6.54
N GLU A 445 12.64 15.68 -7.26
CA GLU A 445 13.93 15.95 -7.90
C GLU A 445 15.03 16.14 -6.86
N CYS A 446 14.77 16.87 -5.77
CA CYS A 446 15.71 17.01 -4.65
C CYS A 446 16.03 15.65 -4.02
N ILE A 447 15.03 14.82 -3.71
CA ILE A 447 15.26 13.46 -3.18
C ILE A 447 16.16 12.67 -4.12
N LYS A 448 15.83 12.64 -5.42
CA LYS A 448 16.59 11.89 -6.41
C LYS A 448 18.05 12.37 -6.48
N ARG A 449 18.29 13.69 -6.48
CA ARG A 449 19.63 14.28 -6.47
C ARG A 449 20.42 13.85 -5.24
N ILE A 450 19.81 13.89 -4.06
CA ILE A 450 20.43 13.50 -2.78
C ILE A 450 20.77 12.01 -2.81
N THR A 451 19.85 11.18 -3.29
CA THR A 451 20.05 9.73 -3.34
C THR A 451 21.14 9.33 -4.33
N ASP A 452 21.15 9.94 -5.51
CA ASP A 452 22.15 9.68 -6.56
C ASP A 452 23.57 10.12 -6.13
N THR A 453 23.67 11.11 -5.24
CA THR A 453 24.95 11.59 -4.71
C THR A 453 25.51 10.65 -3.66
N LYS A 454 24.67 10.04 -2.82
CA LYS A 454 25.10 9.09 -1.77
C LYS A 454 25.40 7.69 -2.28
N GLN A 455 24.87 7.30 -3.44
CA GLN A 455 25.16 6.00 -4.07
C GLN A 455 26.48 5.95 -4.85
N LYS A 456 27.15 7.09 -5.05
CA LYS A 456 28.48 7.22 -5.67
C LYS A 456 29.57 7.31 -4.62
#